data_AF-A0A6M1PQP7-F1
#
_entry.id   AF-A0A6M1PQP7-F1
#
_cell.length_a   1.000
_cell.length_b   1.000
_cell.length_c   1.000
_cell.angle_alpha   90.00
_cell.angle_beta   90.00
_cell.angle_gamma   90.00
#
_symmetry.space_group_name_H-M   'P 1'
#
loop_
_entity.id
_entity.type
_entity.pdbx_description
1 polymer ?
#
loop_
_entity_poly.entity_id
_entity_poly.type
_entity_poly.pdbx_seq_one_letter_code
_entity_poly.pdbx_strand_id
1 'polypeptide(L)'
;MEKTLFLKKVEEALDQQTLQMTEWASHAFWKAGFTTEHLRQLLLHPRKMTEDQEDGCEASYIIFGEKTKKAKVCISGGQVILVWLEYNKVPFIM
;
A
#
# COMPACT_ATOMS: atom_id res chain seq x y z
N MET A 1 -15.13 -3.30 -6.23
CA MET A 1 -14.36 -2.80 -7.40
C MET A 1 -13.49 -3.94 -7.91
N GLU A 2 -13.32 -4.12 -9.22
CA GLU A 2 -12.44 -5.18 -9.73
C GLU A 2 -10.96 -4.89 -9.41
N LYS A 3 -10.20 -5.93 -9.07
CA LYS A 3 -8.77 -5.86 -8.72
C LYS A 3 -7.93 -5.10 -9.76
N THR A 4 -8.18 -5.32 -11.04
CA THR A 4 -7.46 -4.64 -12.13
C THR A 4 -7.69 -3.14 -12.11
N LEU A 5 -8.93 -2.70 -11.86
CA LEU A 5 -9.26 -1.29 -11.75
C LEU A 5 -8.65 -0.65 -10.50
N PHE A 6 -8.59 -1.40 -9.39
CA PHE A 6 -7.89 -0.97 -8.19
C PHE A 6 -6.41 -0.72 -8.44
N LEU A 7 -5.71 -1.68 -9.06
CA LEU A 7 -4.28 -1.52 -9.37
C LEU A 7 -4.02 -0.34 -10.31
N LYS A 8 -4.88 -0.12 -11.31
CA LYS A 8 -4.79 1.05 -12.19
C LYS A 8 -4.90 2.37 -11.43
N LYS A 9 -5.88 2.50 -10.53
CA LYS A 9 -6.01 3.71 -9.68
C LYS A 9 -4.78 3.92 -8.79
N VAL A 10 -4.22 2.85 -8.26
CA VAL A 10 -3.00 2.91 -7.45
C VAL A 10 -1.79 3.35 -8.28
N GLU A 11 -1.65 2.82 -9.50
CA GLU A 11 -0.61 3.24 -10.44
C GLU A 11 -0.72 4.73 -10.79
N GLU A 12 -1.91 5.19 -11.14
CA GLU A 12 -2.20 6.61 -11.41
C GLU A 12 -1.83 7.49 -10.21
N ALA A 13 -2.18 7.07 -8.99
CA ALA A 13 -1.85 7.83 -7.78
C ALA A 13 -0.34 7.87 -7.48
N LEU A 14 0.40 6.83 -7.83
CA LEU A 14 1.86 6.78 -7.70
C LEU A 14 2.55 7.66 -8.75
N ASP A 15 2.05 7.68 -9.98
CA ASP A 15 2.56 8.52 -11.08
C ASP A 15 2.33 10.00 -10.82
N GLN A 16 1.13 10.35 -10.32
CA GLN A 16 0.77 11.72 -10.00
C GLN A 16 1.29 12.18 -8.63
N GLN A 17 1.95 11.30 -7.87
CA GLN A 17 2.39 11.55 -6.49
C GLN A 17 1.25 11.99 -5.55
N THR A 18 0.04 11.51 -5.79
CA THR A 18 -1.17 11.82 -5.02
C THR A 18 -1.54 10.75 -4.00
N LEU A 19 -0.76 9.65 -3.93
CA LEU A 19 -0.91 8.63 -2.88
C LEU A 19 -0.75 9.26 -1.49
N GLN A 20 -1.81 9.16 -0.70
CA GLN A 20 -1.78 9.62 0.68
C GLN A 20 -1.39 8.50 1.63
N MET A 21 -0.83 8.87 2.77
CA MET A 21 -0.51 7.96 3.85
C MET A 21 -1.08 8.53 5.13
N THR A 22 -1.65 7.67 5.98
CA THR A 22 -1.95 8.07 7.36
C THR A 22 -0.66 8.34 8.11
N GLU A 23 -0.73 9.02 9.26
CA GLU A 23 0.44 9.23 10.12
C GLU A 23 1.10 7.90 10.54
N TRP A 24 0.29 6.88 10.83
CA TRP A 24 0.78 5.56 11.20
C TRP A 24 1.51 4.88 10.03
N ALA A 25 0.92 4.88 8.84
CA ALA A 25 1.56 4.35 7.65
C ALA A 25 2.88 5.08 7.34
N SER A 26 2.86 6.41 7.43
CA SER A 26 4.03 7.27 7.18
C SER A 26 5.16 6.95 8.16
N HIS A 27 4.85 6.82 9.46
CA HIS A 27 5.84 6.50 10.48
C HIS A 27 6.41 5.08 10.30
N ALA A 28 5.57 4.10 9.97
CA ALA A 28 6.02 2.74 9.69
C ALA A 28 6.92 2.66 8.45
N PHE A 29 6.56 3.40 7.40
CA PHE A 29 7.34 3.51 6.17
C PHE A 29 8.74 4.10 6.42
N TRP A 30 8.81 5.22 7.15
CA TRP A 30 10.06 5.84 7.56
C TRP A 30 10.92 4.92 8.43
N LYS A 31 10.31 4.27 9.43
CA LYS A 31 11.02 3.37 10.35
C LYS A 31 11.57 2.13 9.65
N ALA A 32 10.92 1.68 8.58
CA ALA A 32 11.40 0.58 7.75
C ALA A 32 12.55 0.99 6.81
N GLY A 33 12.84 2.30 6.67
CA GLY A 33 13.80 2.81 5.70
C GLY A 33 13.35 2.57 4.25
N PHE A 34 12.03 2.50 4.00
CA PHE A 34 11.52 2.26 2.67
C PHE A 34 11.67 3.51 1.79
N THR A 35 11.84 3.25 0.49
CA THR A 35 11.94 4.27 -0.54
C THR A 35 10.66 4.25 -1.37
N THR A 36 10.44 5.29 -2.17
CA THR A 36 9.30 5.34 -3.10
C THR A 36 9.29 4.13 -4.02
N GLU A 37 10.45 3.63 -4.45
CA GLU A 37 10.53 2.42 -5.28
C GLU A 37 10.06 1.17 -4.54
N HIS A 38 10.43 1.00 -3.26
CA HIS A 38 9.92 -0.11 -2.45
C HIS A 38 8.39 -0.07 -2.33
N LEU A 39 7.82 1.14 -2.25
CA LEU A 39 6.37 1.31 -2.21
C LEU A 39 5.72 0.95 -3.56
N ARG A 40 6.28 1.41 -4.68
CA ARG A 40 5.79 1.07 -6.02
C ARG A 40 5.80 -0.44 -6.24
N GLN A 41 6.91 -1.11 -5.88
CA GLN A 41 7.01 -2.57 -5.95
C GLN A 41 5.95 -3.26 -5.09
N LEU A 42 5.74 -2.81 -3.84
CA LEU A 42 4.71 -3.36 -2.97
C LEU A 42 3.31 -3.25 -3.57
N LEU A 43 2.99 -2.09 -4.13
CA LEU A 43 1.63 -1.74 -4.54
C LEU A 43 1.27 -2.27 -5.93
N LEU A 44 2.21 -2.28 -6.87
CA LEU A 44 2.00 -2.69 -8.26
C LEU A 44 2.32 -4.17 -8.49
N HIS A 45 3.24 -4.74 -7.70
CA HIS A 45 3.67 -6.13 -7.81
C HIS A 45 3.54 -6.90 -6.50
N PRO A 46 2.33 -6.94 -5.90
CA PRO A 46 2.14 -7.65 -4.65
C PRO A 46 2.20 -9.17 -4.84
N ARG A 47 2.83 -9.85 -3.89
CA ARG A 47 2.83 -11.33 -3.84
C ARG A 47 1.43 -11.89 -3.62
N LYS A 48 0.62 -11.18 -2.83
CA LYS A 48 -0.77 -11.53 -2.56
C LYS A 48 -1.58 -10.26 -2.30
N MET A 49 -2.83 -10.29 -2.72
CA MET A 49 -3.83 -9.29 -2.35
C MET A 49 -5.08 -10.02 -1.85
N THR A 50 -5.67 -9.50 -0.78
CA THR A 50 -6.93 -9.99 -0.23
C THR A 50 -7.87 -8.80 -0.10
N GLU A 51 -9.12 -8.96 -0.52
CA GLU A 51 -10.16 -7.96 -0.25
C GLU A 51 -10.41 -7.86 1.25
N ASP A 52 -10.60 -6.62 1.70
CA ASP A 52 -10.92 -6.29 3.07
C ASP A 52 -12.02 -5.23 3.05
N GLN A 53 -12.88 -5.18 4.05
CA GLN A 53 -13.89 -4.12 4.17
C GLN A 53 -13.43 -3.12 5.23
N GLU A 54 -13.17 -1.90 4.81
CA GLU A 54 -12.97 -0.74 5.68
C GLU A 54 -14.15 0.20 5.51
N ASP A 55 -14.78 0.58 6.62
CA ASP A 55 -15.87 1.55 6.60
C ASP A 55 -15.39 2.88 6.00
N GLY A 56 -16.16 3.40 5.03
CA GLY A 56 -15.82 4.64 4.33
C GLY A 56 -14.88 4.48 3.13
N CYS A 57 -14.51 3.25 2.76
CA CYS A 57 -13.74 2.95 1.55
C CYS A 57 -14.63 2.36 0.45
N GLU A 58 -14.47 2.84 -0.79
CA GLU A 58 -15.09 2.24 -1.99
C GLU A 58 -14.49 0.86 -2.29
N ALA A 59 -13.20 0.70 -1.96
CA ALA A 59 -12.51 -0.56 -2.01
C ALA A 59 -11.31 -0.54 -1.07
N SER A 60 -11.07 -1.66 -0.38
CA SER A 60 -9.88 -1.85 0.42
C SER A 60 -9.26 -3.22 0.17
N TYR A 61 -7.94 -3.25 0.14
CA TYR A 61 -7.17 -4.47 -0.02
C TYR A 61 -6.06 -4.53 1.02
N ILE A 62 -5.86 -5.73 1.56
CA ILE A 62 -4.64 -6.07 2.28
C ILE A 62 -3.66 -6.66 1.26
N ILE A 63 -2.52 -6.00 1.15
CA ILE A 63 -1.47 -6.26 0.18
C ILE A 63 -0.26 -6.84 0.91
N PHE A 64 0.32 -7.91 0.36
CA PHE A 64 1.49 -8.59 0.91
C PHE A 64 2.65 -8.44 -0.07
N GLY A 65 3.80 -8.00 0.42
CA GLY A 65 5.00 -7.80 -0.38
C GLY A 65 6.12 -8.76 -0.01
N GLU A 66 7.29 -8.53 -0.60
CA GLU A 66 8.50 -9.27 -0.25
C GLU A 66 9.17 -8.70 1.01
N LYS A 67 9.37 -7.38 1.04
CA LYS A 67 9.95 -6.67 2.19
C LYS A 67 8.91 -6.22 3.21
N THR A 68 7.64 -6.21 2.79
CA THR A 68 6.49 -5.81 3.60
C THR A 68 5.70 -7.04 3.99
N LYS A 69 5.42 -7.20 5.29
CA LYS A 69 4.62 -8.30 5.80
C LYS A 69 3.17 -8.17 5.33
N LYS A 70 2.57 -6.98 5.52
CA LYS A 70 1.24 -6.63 5.02
C LYS A 70 1.08 -5.11 5.00
N ALA A 71 0.24 -4.60 4.12
CA ALA A 71 -0.16 -3.20 4.06
C ALA A 71 -1.64 -3.13 3.72
N LYS A 72 -2.36 -2.16 4.28
CA LYS A 72 -3.76 -1.91 3.91
C LYS A 72 -3.86 -0.65 3.07
N VAL A 73 -4.49 -0.79 1.92
CA VAL A 73 -4.72 0.30 0.99
C VAL A 73 -6.22 0.44 0.77
N CYS A 74 -6.69 1.66 0.95
CA CYS A 74 -8.08 2.06 0.77
C CYS A 74 -8.17 3.03 -0.42
N ILE A 75 -9.24 2.91 -1.19
CA ILE A 75 -9.66 3.93 -2.14
C ILE A 75 -10.98 4.50 -1.66
N SER A 76 -11.05 5.83 -1.53
CA SER A 76 -12.26 6.55 -1.12
C SER A 76 -12.32 7.90 -1.82
N GLY A 77 -13.45 8.22 -2.48
CA GLY A 77 -13.62 9.50 -3.15
C GLY A 77 -12.58 9.77 -4.25
N GLY A 78 -12.11 8.72 -4.91
CA GLY A 78 -11.03 8.80 -5.91
C GLY A 78 -9.61 8.97 -5.35
N GLN A 79 -9.44 9.06 -4.02
CA GLN A 79 -8.13 9.13 -3.38
C GLN A 79 -7.64 7.74 -3.01
N VAL A 80 -6.34 7.49 -3.20
CA VAL A 80 -5.68 6.26 -2.75
C VAL A 80 -4.94 6.56 -1.46
N ILE A 81 -5.24 5.78 -0.42
CA ILE A 81 -4.73 6.00 0.94
C ILE A 81 -4.09 4.70 1.43
N LEU A 82 -2.80 4.77 1.77
CA LEU A 82 -2.13 3.74 2.56
C LEU A 82 -2.52 3.92 4.04
N VAL A 83 -3.38 3.03 4.52
CA VAL A 83 -3.98 3.12 5.87
C VAL A 83 -2.99 2.69 6.94
N TRP A 84 -2.29 1.57 6.73
CA TRP A 84 -1.21 1.11 7.59
C TRP A 84 -0.26 0.20 6.82
N LEU A 85 0.95 0.04 7.35
CA LEU A 85 1.98 -0.82 6.79
C LEU A 85 2.73 -1.54 7.92
N GLU A 86 2.90 -2.85 7.77
CA GLU A 86 3.77 -3.67 8.61
C GLU A 86 4.92 -4.22 7.76
N TYR A 87 6.14 -3.91 8.16
CA TYR A 87 7.35 -4.38 7.50
C TYR A 87 7.96 -5.59 8.24
N ASN A 88 8.75 -6.40 7.52
CA ASN A 88 9.49 -7.47 8.14
C ASN A 88 10.61 -6.87 9.00
N LYS A 89 10.56 -7.12 10.32
CA LYS A 89 11.54 -6.58 11.29
C LYS A 89 12.88 -7.33 11.29
N VAL A 90 13.01 -8.39 10.50
CA VAL A 90 14.27 -9.12 10.36
C VAL A 90 15.17 -8.28 9.46
N PRO A 91 16.40 -7.95 9.88
CA PRO A 91 17.34 -7.26 9.00
C PRO A 91 17.55 -8.10 7.74
N PHE A 92 17.35 -7.50 6.58
CA PHE A 92 17.79 -8.10 5.31
C PHE A 92 19.31 -8.06 5.33
N ILE A 93 19.95 -9.15 5.75
CA ILE A 93 21.38 -9.34 5.57
C ILE A 93 21.57 -9.46 4.05
N MET A 94 22.06 -8.38 3.43
CA MET A 94 22.63 -8.41 2.08
C MET A 94 24.03 -9.00 2.13
#